data_AF-A0A1B9F3V0-F1
#
_entry.id   AF-A0A1B9F3V0-F1
#
_cell.length_a   1.000
_cell.length_b   1.000
_cell.length_c   1.000
_cell.angle_alpha   90.00
_cell.angle_beta   90.00
_cell.angle_gamma   90.00
#
_symmetry.space_group_name_H-M   'P 1'
#
loop_
_entity.id
_entity.type
_entity.pdbx_description
1 polymer ?
#
loop_
_entity_poly.entity_id
_entity_poly.type
_entity_poly.pdbx_seq_one_letter_code
_entity_poly.pdbx_strand_id
1 'polypeptide(L)' 'MKYFFTAFGLMLIFEGLIYFAIPEHMIRFLKEIETWPPERLKLFGLFSILTGLFICFLATKSQILG' A
#
# COMPACT_ATOMS: atom_id res chain seq x y z
N MET A 1 3.45 18.65 -8.73
CA MET A 1 2.81 17.75 -9.72
C MET A 1 3.70 16.59 -10.14
N LYS A 2 4.98 16.79 -10.52
CA LYS A 2 5.92 15.71 -10.90
C LYS A 2 5.95 14.54 -9.88
N TYR A 3 6.18 14.83 -8.60
CA TYR A 3 6.24 13.79 -7.56
C TYR A 3 4.94 13.01 -7.36
N PHE A 4 3.79 13.64 -7.56
CA PHE A 4 2.49 12.97 -7.46
C PHE A 4 2.33 11.92 -8.55
N PHE A 5 2.56 12.29 -9.82
CA PHE A 5 2.48 11.35 -10.94
C PHE A 5 3.53 10.26 -10.86
N THR A 6 4.75 10.56 -10.38
CA THR A 6 5.78 9.55 -10.15
C THR A 6 5.39 8.56 -9.05
N ALA A 7 4.89 9.04 -7.91
CA ALA A 7 4.44 8.18 -6.82
C ALA A 7 3.24 7.32 -7.25
N PHE A 8 2.29 7.90 -7.97
CA PHE A 8 1.14 7.18 -8.50
C PHE A 8 1.56 6.11 -9.53
N GLY A 9 2.49 6.43 -10.43
CA GLY A 9 3.05 5.46 -11.37
C GLY A 9 3.77 4.30 -10.67
N LEU A 10 4.56 4.60 -9.63
CA LEU A 10 5.21 3.56 -8.82
C LEU A 10 4.18 2.67 -8.12
N MET A 11 3.13 3.24 -7.53
CA MET A 11 2.03 2.47 -6.92
C MET A 11 1.45 1.45 -7.92
N LEU A 12 1.16 1.88 -9.15
CA LEU A 12 0.62 1.00 -10.20
C LEU A 12 1.61 -0.10 -10.61
N ILE A 13 2.90 0.21 -10.70
CA ILE A 13 3.94 -0.79 -11.00
C ILE A 13 4.00 -1.83 -9.89
N PHE A 14 3.99 -1.41 -8.62
CA PHE A 14 4.03 -2.35 -7.49
C PHE A 14 2.77 -3.21 -7.40
N GLU A 15 1.58 -2.62 -7.54
CA GLU A 15 0.32 -3.36 -7.63
C GLU A 15 0.40 -4.41 -8.76
N GLY A 16 0.67 -3.97 -9.99
CA GLY A 16 0.73 -4.84 -11.16
C GLY A 16 1.81 -5.92 -11.05
N LEU A 17 2.95 -5.62 -10.43
CA LEU A 17 4.03 -6.58 -10.23
C LEU A 17 3.61 -7.72 -9.30
N ILE A 18 2.88 -7.43 -8.22
CA ILE A 18 2.41 -8.47 -7.30
C ILE A 18 1.41 -9.39 -8.03
N TYR A 19 0.47 -8.83 -8.80
CA TYR A 19 -0.45 -9.64 -9.62
C TYR A 19 0.28 -10.46 -10.69
N PHE A 20 1.33 -9.92 -11.31
CA PHE A 20 2.08 -10.61 -12.36
C PHE A 20 3.00 -11.70 -11.82
N ALA A 21 3.74 -11.41 -10.74
CA ALA A 21 4.77 -12.29 -10.21
C ALA A 21 4.19 -13.40 -9.32
N ILE A 22 3.13 -13.11 -8.55
CA ILE A 22 2.60 -14.03 -7.54
C ILE A 22 1.05 -14.02 -7.49
N PRO A 23 0.36 -14.37 -8.60
CA PRO A 23 -1.10 -14.28 -8.70
C PRO A 23 -1.84 -15.19 -7.73
N GLU A 24 -1.34 -16.40 -7.44
CA GLU A 24 -2.04 -17.37 -6.58
C GLU A 24 -2.11 -16.90 -5.13
N HIS A 25 -1.08 -16.19 -4.64
CA HIS A 25 -1.11 -15.61 -3.29
C HIS A 25 -2.09 -14.45 -3.20
N MET A 26 -2.14 -13.58 -4.21
CA MET A 26 -3.12 -12.49 -4.26
C MET A 26 -4.56 -13.01 -4.25
N ILE A 27 -4.87 -14.02 -5.06
CA ILE A 27 -6.23 -14.60 -5.12
C ILE A 27 -6.62 -15.22 -3.77
N ARG A 28 -5.70 -15.94 -3.11
CA ARG A 28 -5.96 -16.49 -1.76
C ARG A 28 -6.20 -15.40 -0.73
N PHE A 29 -5.39 -14.34 -0.76
CA PHE A 29 -5.51 -13.21 0.14
C PHE A 29 -6.84 -12.46 -0.03
N LEU A 30 -7.26 -12.23 -1.28
CA LEU A 30 -8.56 -11.63 -1.59
C LEU A 30 -9.73 -12.44 -1.04
N LYS A 31 -9.71 -13.77 -1.22
CA LYS A 31 -10.73 -14.68 -0.67
C LYS A 31 -10.76 -14.66 0.86
N GLU A 32 -9.62 -14.53 1.50
CA GLU A 32 -9.55 -14.41 2.95
C GLU A 32 -10.17 -13.09 3.43
N ILE A 33 -9.83 -11.97 2.77
CA ILE A 33 -10.40 -10.65 3.07
C ILE A 33 -11.92 -10.62 2.87
N GLU A 34 -12.44 -11.31 1.85
CA GLU A 34 -13.88 -11.40 1.58
C GLU A 34 -14.66 -11.94 2.79
N THR A 35 -14.05 -12.82 3.60
CA THR A 35 -14.67 -13.38 4.80
C THR A 35 -14.58 -12.47 6.03
N TRP A 36 -13.85 -11.34 5.95
CA TRP A 36 -13.66 -10.46 7.08
C TRP A 36 -14.90 -9.58 7.34
N PRO A 37 -15.30 -9.39 8.60
CA PRO A 37 -16.34 -8.44 8.94
C PRO A 37 -15.88 -7.00 8.63
N PRO A 38 -16.81 -6.07 8.31
CA PRO A 38 -16.48 -4.70 7.92
C PRO A 38 -15.58 -3.96 8.91
N GLU A 39 -15.69 -4.25 10.21
CA GLU A 39 -14.87 -3.65 11.27
C GLU A 39 -13.39 -4.03 11.13
N ARG A 40 -13.09 -5.29 10.79
CA ARG A 40 -11.71 -5.74 10.56
C ARG A 40 -11.12 -5.08 9.32
N LEU A 41 -11.90 -4.95 8.26
CA LEU A 41 -11.45 -4.29 7.04
C LEU A 41 -11.13 -2.81 7.27
N LYS A 42 -11.97 -2.11 8.05
CA LYS A 42 -11.71 -0.72 8.47
C LYS A 42 -10.43 -0.60 9.29
N LEU A 43 -10.21 -1.50 10.23
CA LEU A 43 -9.00 -1.50 11.06
C LEU A 43 -7.74 -1.75 10.21
N PHE A 44 -7.81 -2.72 9.29
CA PHE A 44 -6.73 -3.01 8.35
C PHE A 44 -6.40 -1.79 7.46
N GLY A 45 -7.43 -1.14 6.92
CA GLY A 45 -7.26 0.10 6.16
C GLY A 45 -6.64 1.22 7.00
N LEU A 46 -7.06 1.39 8.25
CA LEU A 46 -6.48 2.38 9.16
C LEU A 46 -4.99 2.11 9.42
N PHE A 47 -4.62 0.86 9.68
CA PHE A 47 -3.21 0.47 9.85
C PHE A 47 -2.40 0.76 8.58
N SER A 48 -2.93 0.40 7.40
CA SER A 48 -2.27 0.68 6.11
C SER A 48 -2.02 2.18 5.91
N ILE A 49 -3.02 3.03 6.20
CA ILE A 49 -2.89 4.49 6.12
C ILE A 49 -1.82 5.00 7.08
N LEU A 50 -1.86 4.57 8.35
CA LEU A 50 -0.90 5.00 9.37
C LEU A 50 0.53 4.59 9.01
N THR A 51 0.72 3.36 8.52
CA THR A 51 2.03 2.90 8.04
C THR A 51 2.51 3.71 6.85
N GLY A 52 1.66 3.98 5.87
CA GLY A 52 2.00 4.84 4.73
C GLY A 52 2.39 6.24 5.18
N LEU A 53 1.63 6.84 6.09
CA LEU A 53 1.92 8.16 6.67
C LEU A 53 3.26 8.16 7.41
N PHE A 54 3.54 7.11 8.19
CA PHE A 54 4.80 6.96 8.92
C PHE A 54 6.00 6.86 7.98
N ILE A 55 5.89 6.08 6.89
CA ILE A 55 6.94 5.98 5.86
C ILE A 55 7.15 7.33 5.18
N CYS A 56 6.07 8.01 4.76
CA CYS A 56 6.16 9.34 4.17
C CYS A 56 6.81 10.35 5.12
N PHE A 57 6.47 10.29 6.40
CA PHE A 57 7.07 11.14 7.43
C PHE A 57 8.57 10.88 7.55
N LEU A 58 9.01 9.63 7.67
CA LEU A 58 10.43 9.27 7.74
C LEU A 58 11.21 9.69 6.48
N ALA A 59 10.66 9.41 5.30
CA ALA A 59 11.29 9.76 4.03
C ALA A 59 11.43 11.29 3.87
N THR A 60 10.41 12.04 4.25
CA THR A 60 10.43 13.51 4.21
C THR A 60 11.39 14.09 5.24
N LYS A 61 11.40 13.56 6.48
CA LYS A 61 12.34 13.96 7.55
C LYS A 61 13.79 13.70 7.15
N SER A 62 14.08 12.57 6.49
CA SER A 62 15.41 12.22 6.00
C SER A 62 15.94 13.22 4.98
N GLN A 63 15.06 13.86 4.20
CA GLN A 63 15.44 14.89 3.23
C GLN A 63 15.67 16.28 3.86
N ILE A 64 15.26 16.49 5.12
CA ILE A 64 15.46 17.75 5.86
C ILE A 64 16.81 17.77 6.61
N LEU A 65 17.46 16.61 6.79
CA LEU A 65 18.78 16.48 7.41
C LEU A 65 19.96 16.35 6.41
N GLY A 66 19.67 16.46 5.10
CA GLY A 66 20.67 16.43 4.02
C GLY A 66 20.90 17.79 3.40
#